data_AF-A0A7C3NQT9-F1
#
_entry.id   AF-A0A7C3NQT9-F1
#
_cell.length_a   1.000
_cell.length_b   1.000
_cell.length_c   1.000
_cell.angle_alpha   90.00
_cell.angle_beta   90.00
_cell.angle_gamma   90.00
#
_symmetry.space_group_name_H-M   'P 1'
#
loop_
_entity.id
_entity.type
_entity.pdbx_description
1 polymer ?
#
loop_
_entity_poly.entity_id
_entity_poly.type
_entity_poly.pdbx_seq_one_letter_code
_entity_poly.pdbx_strand_id
1 'polypeptide(L)'
;MATLGDTLERSADQVRRLTRALARARAFAKENKTRIFPTLKRALRIDDEDLLNKIYEQHRQVETADGRVDAQLIADTIRDARQTENIAKDIPAQQVFDFSYLPAR
;
A
#
# COMPACT_ATOMS: atom_id res chain seq x y z
N MET A 1 -25.88 -5.65 -9.04
CA MET A 1 -24.88 -5.13 -8.09
C MET A 1 -23.74 -4.54 -8.91
N ALA A 2 -23.24 -3.35 -8.56
CA ALA A 2 -22.04 -2.80 -9.19
C ALA A 2 -20.81 -3.52 -8.63
N THR A 3 -19.83 -3.83 -9.47
CA THR A 3 -18.53 -4.36 -9.00
C THR A 3 -17.75 -3.26 -8.27
N LEU A 4 -16.69 -3.64 -7.55
CA LEU A 4 -15.79 -2.65 -6.96
C LEU A 4 -15.18 -1.76 -8.05
N GLY A 5 -14.80 -2.34 -9.20
CA GLY A 5 -14.32 -1.59 -10.37
C GLY A 5 -15.32 -0.56 -10.86
N ASP A 6 -16.58 -0.95 -11.08
CA ASP A 6 -17.65 -0.03 -11.49
C ASP A 6 -17.85 1.12 -10.50
N THR A 7 -17.63 0.84 -9.21
CA THR A 7 -17.76 1.84 -8.13
C THR A 7 -16.59 2.82 -8.16
N LEU A 8 -15.37 2.34 -8.39
CA LEU A 8 -14.16 3.18 -8.50
C LEU A 8 -14.26 4.10 -9.72
N GLU A 9 -14.73 3.59 -10.86
CA GLU A 9 -14.89 4.38 -12.08
C GLU A 9 -15.95 5.47 -11.94
N ARG A 10 -17.11 5.16 -11.35
CA ARG A 10 -18.21 6.12 -11.13
C ARG A 10 -17.86 7.24 -10.15
N SER A 11 -16.79 7.10 -9.38
CA SER A 11 -16.37 8.08 -8.37
C SER A 11 -14.87 8.35 -8.43
N ALA A 12 -14.30 8.37 -9.64
CA ALA A 12 -12.87 8.52 -9.87
C ALA A 12 -12.24 9.73 -9.13
N ASP A 13 -12.94 10.86 -9.04
CA ASP A 13 -12.46 12.03 -8.31
C ASP A 13 -12.37 11.79 -6.80
N GLN A 14 -13.32 11.06 -6.22
CA GLN A 14 -13.27 10.67 -4.81
C GLN A 14 -12.11 9.72 -4.56
N VAL A 15 -11.88 8.76 -5.47
CA VAL A 15 -10.72 7.85 -5.41
C VAL A 15 -9.41 8.64 -5.45
N ARG A 16 -9.25 9.58 -6.40
CA ARG A 16 -8.06 10.45 -6.47
C ARG A 16 -7.84 11.26 -5.20
N ARG A 17 -8.90 11.81 -4.61
CA ARG A 17 -8.81 12.56 -3.33
C ARG A 17 -8.37 11.66 -2.18
N LEU A 18 -8.93 10.46 -2.08
CA LEU A 18 -8.54 9.47 -1.07
C LEU A 18 -7.07 9.09 -1.24
N THR A 19 -6.65 8.70 -2.44
CA THR A 19 -5.27 8.30 -2.71
C THR A 19 -4.28 9.42 -2.40
N ARG A 20 -4.61 10.68 -2.75
CA ARG A 20 -3.79 11.85 -2.39
C ARG A 20 -3.70 12.07 -0.87
N ALA A 21 -4.81 11.92 -0.15
CA ALA A 21 -4.82 12.05 1.31
C ALA A 21 -3.94 10.97 1.97
N LEU A 22 -4.05 9.73 1.51
CA LEU A 22 -3.25 8.60 2.00
C LEU A 22 -1.75 8.78 1.71
N ALA A 23 -1.39 9.20 0.49
CA ALA A 23 0.01 9.47 0.14
C ALA A 23 0.64 10.54 1.05
N ARG A 24 -0.09 11.63 1.32
CA ARG A 24 0.35 12.68 2.26
C ARG A 24 0.50 12.17 3.69
N ALA A 25 -0.45 11.36 4.16
CA ALA A 25 -0.39 10.78 5.50
C ALA A 25 0.82 9.85 5.67
N ARG A 26 1.12 9.03 4.66
CA ARG A 26 2.29 8.14 4.65
C ARG A 26 3.61 8.90 4.62
N ALA A 27 3.72 9.92 3.77
CA ALA A 27 4.90 10.80 3.74
C ALA A 27 5.13 11.46 5.11
N PHE A 28 4.08 12.01 5.72
CA PHE A 28 4.16 12.56 7.08
C PHE A 28 4.62 11.50 8.09
N ALA A 29 4.05 10.30 8.07
CA ALA A 29 4.39 9.21 8.97
C ALA A 29 5.86 8.75 8.83
N LYS A 30 6.39 8.73 7.60
CA LYS A 30 7.79 8.43 7.29
C LYS A 30 8.78 9.43 7.91
N GLU A 31 8.39 10.69 7.99
CA GLU A 31 9.23 11.77 8.53
C GLU A 31 9.05 11.99 10.04
N ASN A 32 7.94 11.50 10.63
CA ASN A 32 7.52 11.84 11.99
C ASN A 32 7.37 10.61 12.90
N LYS A 33 8.32 9.66 12.84
CA LYS A 33 8.32 8.40 13.60
C LYS A 33 7.87 8.55 15.06
N THR A 34 8.54 9.40 15.83
CA THR A 34 8.25 9.60 17.27
C THR A 34 6.81 10.02 17.52
N ARG A 35 6.22 10.83 16.63
CA ARG A 35 4.84 11.32 16.76
C ARG A 35 3.81 10.24 16.41
N ILE A 36 4.12 9.38 15.45
CA ILE A 36 3.18 8.34 15.00
C ILE A 36 3.28 7.05 15.81
N PHE A 37 4.40 6.79 16.47
CA PHE A 37 4.69 5.54 17.19
C PHE A 37 3.59 5.16 18.20
N PRO A 38 3.08 6.08 19.04
CA PRO A 38 1.98 5.78 19.95
C PRO A 38 0.68 5.40 19.22
N THR A 39 0.45 5.92 18.02
CA THR A 39 -0.70 5.55 17.19
C THR A 39 -0.51 4.17 16.59
N LEU A 40 0.69 3.82 16.10
CA LEU A 40 0.98 2.48 15.61
C LEU A 40 0.85 1.43 16.72
N LYS A 41 1.40 1.71 17.92
CA LYS A 41 1.29 0.85 19.11
C LYS A 41 -0.18 0.51 19.42
N ARG A 42 -1.04 1.54 19.49
CA ARG A 42 -2.49 1.36 19.74
C ARG A 42 -3.21 0.66 18.60
N ALA A 43 -2.90 0.99 17.34
CA ALA A 43 -3.60 0.44 16.19
C ALA A 43 -3.25 -1.04 15.93
N LEU A 44 -1.98 -1.40 16.08
CA LEU A 44 -1.48 -2.75 15.84
C LEU A 44 -1.53 -3.65 17.09
N ARG A 45 -1.76 -3.07 18.28
CA ARG A 45 -1.75 -3.77 19.57
C ARG A 45 -0.44 -4.50 19.83
N ILE A 46 0.68 -3.87 19.45
CA ILE A 46 2.03 -4.40 19.65
C ILE A 46 2.69 -3.61 20.78
N ASP A 47 2.84 -4.24 21.95
CA ASP A 47 3.50 -3.60 23.09
C ASP A 47 5.03 -3.69 23.05
N ASP A 48 5.57 -4.61 22.26
CA ASP A 48 6.99 -4.78 22.00
C ASP A 48 7.52 -3.64 21.10
N GLU A 49 8.24 -2.70 21.71
CA GLU A 49 8.75 -1.51 21.03
C GLU A 49 9.85 -1.84 20.02
N ASP A 50 10.67 -2.85 20.28
CA ASP A 50 11.73 -3.29 19.37
C ASP A 50 11.14 -3.95 18.13
N LEU A 51 10.11 -4.79 18.30
CA LEU A 51 9.36 -5.37 17.19
C LEU A 51 8.67 -4.28 16.38
N LEU A 52 7.95 -3.36 17.03
CA LEU A 52 7.28 -2.26 16.34
C LEU A 52 8.25 -1.38 15.56
N ASN A 53 9.44 -1.15 16.12
CA ASN A 53 10.52 -0.42 15.50
C ASN A 53 11.07 -1.11 14.25
N LYS A 54 11.27 -2.42 14.30
CA LYS A 54 11.70 -3.21 13.13
C LYS A 54 10.65 -3.15 12.02
N ILE A 55 9.37 -3.32 12.35
CA ILE A 55 8.27 -3.23 11.39
C ILE A 55 8.25 -1.86 10.73
N TYR A 56 8.37 -0.78 11.51
CA TYR A 56 8.39 0.58 11.01
C TYR A 56 9.56 0.82 10.05
N GLU A 57 10.80 0.45 10.43
CA GLU A 57 11.96 0.66 9.57
C GLU A 57 11.88 -0.14 8.26
N GLN A 58 11.37 -1.38 8.31
CA GLN A 58 11.14 -2.19 7.12
C GLN A 58 10.11 -1.54 6.18
N HIS A 59 8.96 -1.10 6.71
CA HIS A 59 7.95 -0.43 5.90
C HIS A 59 8.47 0.88 5.31
N ARG A 60 9.26 1.64 6.08
CA ARG A 60 9.83 2.92 5.65
C ARG A 60 10.69 2.79 4.39
N GLN A 61 11.37 1.65 4.20
CA GLN A 61 12.25 1.38 3.06
C GLN A 61 11.46 1.14 1.76
N VAL A 62 10.26 0.56 1.86
CA VAL A 62 9.43 0.23 0.68
C VAL A 62 8.39 1.31 0.35
N GLU A 63 8.17 2.28 1.24
CA GLU A 63 7.28 3.43 1.00
C GLU A 63 7.92 4.43 0.01
N THR A 64 7.27 4.61 -1.13
CA THR A 64 7.63 5.60 -2.15
C THR A 64 6.90 6.92 -1.92
N ALA A 65 7.52 8.02 -2.37
CA ALA A 65 6.93 9.36 -2.21
C ALA A 65 5.68 9.57 -3.09
N ASP A 66 5.57 8.84 -4.21
CA ASP A 66 4.45 8.94 -5.15
C ASP A 66 3.36 7.90 -4.91
N GLY A 67 3.49 7.07 -3.87
CA GLY A 67 2.53 6.03 -3.50
C GLY A 67 2.53 4.82 -4.44
N ARG A 68 3.49 4.71 -5.36
CA ARG A 68 3.66 3.54 -6.24
C ARG A 68 4.45 2.45 -5.52
N VAL A 69 4.12 1.19 -5.79
CA VAL A 69 4.90 0.07 -5.27
C VAL A 69 6.04 -0.23 -6.25
N ASP A 70 7.20 -0.64 -5.73
CA ASP A 70 8.31 -1.10 -6.56
C ASP A 70 7.90 -2.28 -7.45
N ALA A 71 8.38 -2.31 -8.70
CA ALA A 71 7.97 -3.32 -9.68
C ALA A 71 8.41 -4.74 -9.28
N GLN A 72 9.55 -4.89 -8.61
CA GLN A 72 10.01 -6.17 -8.10
C GLN A 72 9.10 -6.65 -6.97
N LEU A 73 8.71 -5.76 -6.04
CA LEU A 73 7.77 -6.11 -4.97
C LEU A 73 6.39 -6.51 -5.51
N ILE A 74 5.91 -5.87 -6.56
CA ILE A 74 4.68 -6.29 -7.28
C ILE A 74 4.85 -7.71 -7.85
N ALA A 75 5.95 -7.97 -8.56
CA ALA A 75 6.22 -9.26 -9.17
C ALA A 75 6.36 -10.38 -8.13
N ASP A 76 7.07 -10.12 -7.03
CA ASP A 76 7.24 -11.06 -5.93
C ASP A 76 5.91 -11.36 -5.24
N THR A 77 5.09 -10.33 -4.97
CA THR A 77 3.74 -10.51 -4.39
C THR A 77 2.88 -11.42 -5.26
N ILE A 78 2.88 -11.21 -6.59
CA ILE A 78 2.10 -12.02 -7.53
C ILE A 78 2.65 -13.45 -7.59
N ARG A 79 3.97 -13.62 -7.67
CA ARG A 79 4.62 -14.93 -7.70
C ARG A 79 4.27 -15.74 -6.45
N ASP A 80 4.45 -15.15 -5.28
CA ASP A 80 4.29 -15.84 -4.00
C ASP A 80 2.82 -16.22 -3.76
N ALA A 81 1.88 -15.35 -4.14
CA ALA A 81 0.46 -15.66 -4.14
C ALA A 81 0.12 -16.81 -5.09
N ARG A 82 0.64 -16.81 -6.32
CA ARG A 82 0.42 -17.89 -7.29
C ARG A 82 0.95 -19.23 -6.80
N GLN A 83 2.15 -19.23 -6.19
CA GLN A 83 2.76 -20.45 -5.66
C GLN A 83 1.94 -21.00 -4.48
N THR A 84 1.51 -20.13 -3.57
CA THR A 84 0.70 -20.52 -2.40
C THR A 84 -0.64 -21.13 -2.82
N GLU A 85 -1.28 -20.55 -3.84
CA GLU A 85 -2.60 -20.96 -4.31
C GLU A 85 -2.56 -21.99 -5.47
N ASN A 86 -1.38 -22.52 -5.81
CA ASN A 86 -1.16 -23.44 -6.94
C ASN A 86 -1.73 -22.93 -8.29
N ILE A 87 -1.66 -21.62 -8.54
CA ILE A 87 -2.16 -20.99 -9.76
C ILE A 87 -1.10 -21.09 -10.87
N ALA A 88 -1.33 -22.01 -11.82
CA ALA A 88 -0.45 -22.19 -12.97
C ALA A 88 -0.51 -21.03 -13.98
N LYS A 89 -1.68 -20.38 -14.12
CA LYS A 89 -1.89 -19.29 -15.07
C LYS A 89 -1.09 -18.04 -14.66
N ASP A 90 -0.57 -17.32 -15.64
CA ASP A 90 0.04 -16.01 -15.42
C ASP A 90 -0.98 -14.93 -15.00
N ILE A 91 -0.56 -14.05 -14.09
CA ILE A 91 -1.39 -12.94 -13.57
C ILE A 91 -0.67 -11.63 -13.89
N PRO A 92 -1.18 -10.83 -14.85
CA PRO A 92 -0.62 -9.52 -15.16
C PRO A 92 -0.72 -8.57 -13.96
N ALA A 93 0.32 -7.78 -13.73
CA ALA A 93 0.36 -6.81 -12.63
C ALA A 93 -0.83 -5.85 -12.62
N GLN A 94 -1.31 -5.44 -13.80
CA GLN A 94 -2.43 -4.51 -13.95
C GLN A 94 -3.78 -5.08 -13.48
N GLN A 95 -3.88 -6.41 -13.31
CA GLN A 95 -5.08 -7.02 -12.70
C GLN A 95 -5.11 -6.86 -11.18
N VAL A 96 -3.96 -6.59 -10.57
CA VAL A 96 -3.79 -6.52 -9.10
C VAL A 96 -3.51 -5.08 -8.65
N PHE A 97 -2.71 -4.34 -9.40
CA PHE A 97 -2.26 -3.00 -9.08
C PHE A 97 -2.73 -2.00 -10.14
N ASP A 98 -3.71 -1.17 -9.78
CA ASP A 98 -4.19 -0.06 -10.61
C ASP A 98 -3.64 1.27 -10.10
N PHE A 99 -2.77 1.88 -10.90
CA PHE A 99 -2.14 3.17 -10.62
C PHE A 99 -2.79 4.33 -11.40
N SER A 100 -3.90 4.11 -12.10
CA SER A 100 -4.57 5.13 -12.94
C SER A 100 -5.12 6.33 -12.14
N TYR A 101 -5.31 6.16 -10.83
CA TYR A 101 -5.75 7.22 -9.92
C TYR A 101 -4.60 8.05 -9.32
N LEU A 102 -3.35 7.67 -9.56
CA LEU A 102 -2.19 8.44 -9.12
C LEU A 102 -1.89 9.60 -10.09
N PRO A 103 -1.26 10.69 -9.63
CA PRO A 103 -0.75 11.72 -10.52
C PRO A 103 0.19 11.14 -11.59
N ALA A 104 0.11 11.66 -12.82
CA ALA A 104 1.05 11.31 -13.88
C ALA A 104 2.50 11.62 -13.48
N ARG A 105 3.45 10.86 -14.03
CA ARG A 105 4.88 11.12 -13.88
C ARG A 105 5.35 12.15 -14.91
#